data_AF-X1MAV3-F1
#
_entry.id   AF-X1MAV3-F1
#
_cell.length_a   1.000
_cell.length_b   1.000
_cell.length_c   1.000
_cell.angle_alpha   90.00
_cell.angle_beta   90.00
_cell.angle_gamma   90.00
#
_symmetry.space_group_name_H-M   'P 1'
#
loop_
_entity.id
_entity.type
_entity.pdbx_description
1 polymer ?
#
loop_
_entity_poly.entity_id
_entity_poly.type
_entity_poly.pdbx_seq_one_letter_code
_entity_poly.pdbx_strand_id
1 'polypeptide(L)'
;MVAGWLMAKLAKKDYVGFIDADNYFPGAVWEYAKCYAAGFSMATSPYAMVRILWRYKPKISMGMYFKKWGRASEITNKCLNSLISTKTGFESDLIKTGNAGEHAMSMRLAEILPYASGFAVEPYELVAIFEGFGGVLPTVYKTAANHYLCLTSSKASPLPQLSCRLLRQAY
;
A
#
# COMPACT_ATOMS: atom_id res chain seq x y z
N MET A 1 -13.55 -2.73 4.36
CA MET A 1 -12.39 -3.55 3.90
C MET A 1 -12.46 -4.99 4.38
N VAL A 2 -12.56 -5.27 5.69
CA VAL A 2 -12.58 -6.64 6.24
C VAL A 2 -13.61 -7.55 5.58
N ALA A 3 -14.88 -7.14 5.55
CA ALA A 3 -15.93 -7.90 4.87
C ALA A 3 -15.62 -8.13 3.38
N GLY A 4 -14.99 -7.17 2.70
CA GLY A 4 -14.66 -7.26 1.28
C GLY A 4 -13.63 -8.35 0.98
N TRP A 5 -12.53 -8.41 1.74
CA TRP A 5 -11.54 -9.46 1.52
C TRP A 5 -12.02 -10.83 2.01
N LEU A 6 -12.87 -10.89 3.05
CA LEU A 6 -13.53 -12.15 3.46
C LEU A 6 -14.40 -12.71 2.34
N MET A 7 -15.18 -11.87 1.65
CA MET A 7 -15.96 -12.30 0.48
C MET A 7 -15.07 -12.77 -0.67
N ALA A 8 -13.94 -12.08 -0.91
CA ALA A 8 -12.97 -12.51 -1.91
C ALA A 8 -12.33 -13.87 -1.56
N LYS A 9 -12.07 -14.12 -0.27
CA LYS A 9 -11.60 -15.41 0.24
C LYS A 9 -12.63 -16.52 0.04
N LEU A 10 -13.91 -16.26 0.34
CA LEU A 10 -15.00 -17.20 0.08
C LEU A 10 -15.13 -17.52 -1.42
N ALA A 11 -14.89 -16.53 -2.27
CA ALA A 11 -14.83 -16.69 -3.72
C ALA A 11 -13.51 -17.30 -4.24
N LYS A 12 -12.64 -17.80 -3.34
CA LYS A 12 -11.34 -18.43 -3.63
C LYS A 12 -10.43 -17.56 -4.52
N LYS A 13 -10.37 -16.25 -4.25
CA LYS A 13 -9.48 -15.32 -4.94
C LYS A 13 -8.14 -15.22 -4.20
N ASP A 14 -7.05 -15.24 -4.97
CA ASP A 14 -5.69 -15.14 -4.42
C ASP A 14 -5.26 -13.71 -4.09
N TYR A 15 -5.96 -12.72 -4.64
CA TYR A 15 -5.66 -11.30 -4.49
C TYR A 15 -6.94 -10.51 -4.23
N VAL A 16 -6.81 -9.42 -3.48
CA VAL A 16 -7.88 -8.45 -3.23
C VAL A 16 -7.36 -7.05 -3.52
N GLY A 17 -8.15 -6.26 -4.24
CA GLY A 17 -7.87 -4.85 -4.52
C GLY A 17 -9.04 -3.99 -4.06
N PHE A 18 -8.72 -2.81 -3.53
CA PHE A 18 -9.67 -1.82 -3.06
C PHE A 18 -9.60 -0.60 -3.96
N ILE A 19 -10.76 -0.16 -4.44
CA ILE A 19 -10.90 1.02 -5.30
C ILE A 19 -12.04 1.86 -4.73
N ASP A 20 -11.77 3.13 -4.50
CA ASP A 20 -12.81 4.07 -4.06
C ASP A 20 -13.89 4.22 -5.14
N ALA A 21 -15.15 4.20 -4.71
CA ALA A 21 -16.29 4.41 -5.59
C ALA A 21 -16.44 5.88 -6.02
N ASP A 22 -15.72 6.82 -5.40
CA ASP A 22 -15.78 8.26 -5.67
C ASP A 22 -14.98 8.70 -6.92
N ASN A 23 -14.73 7.76 -7.84
CA ASN A 23 -13.89 7.99 -9.00
C ASN A 23 -14.71 8.39 -10.24
N TYR A 24 -14.51 9.62 -10.71
CA TYR A 24 -15.21 10.18 -11.88
C TYR A 24 -14.75 9.59 -13.22
N PHE A 25 -13.58 8.94 -13.26
CA PHE A 25 -12.97 8.46 -14.51
C PHE A 25 -12.86 6.93 -14.50
N PRO A 26 -13.71 6.20 -15.24
CA PRO A 26 -13.62 4.73 -15.34
C PRO A 26 -12.26 4.24 -15.86
N GLY A 27 -11.60 5.02 -16.71
CA GLY A 27 -10.25 4.72 -17.20
C GLY A 27 -9.21 4.64 -16.08
N ALA A 28 -9.34 5.45 -15.03
CA ALA A 28 -8.45 5.39 -13.87
C ALA A 28 -8.66 4.10 -13.08
N VAL A 29 -9.90 3.64 -12.93
CA VAL A 29 -10.22 2.35 -12.27
C VAL A 29 -9.56 1.19 -13.02
N TRP A 30 -9.63 1.21 -14.35
CA TRP A 30 -8.98 0.20 -15.18
C TRP A 30 -7.45 0.24 -15.08
N GLU A 31 -6.87 1.44 -15.02
CA GLU A 31 -5.44 1.63 -14.79
C GLU A 31 -5.00 1.06 -13.43
N TYR A 32 -5.79 1.27 -12.36
CA TYR A 32 -5.47 0.72 -11.04
C TYR A 32 -5.45 -0.81 -11.05
N ALA A 33 -6.48 -1.42 -11.64
CA ALA A 33 -6.57 -2.87 -11.74
C ALA A 33 -5.36 -3.46 -12.49
N LYS A 34 -4.92 -2.80 -13.57
CA LYS A 34 -3.70 -3.19 -14.29
C LYS A 34 -2.43 -2.99 -13.47
N CYS A 35 -2.33 -1.87 -12.75
CA CYS A 35 -1.20 -1.61 -11.85
C CYS A 35 -1.11 -2.67 -10.73
N TYR A 36 -2.24 -3.13 -10.19
CA TYR A 36 -2.26 -4.22 -9.22
C TYR A 36 -1.74 -5.51 -9.83
N ALA A 37 -2.26 -5.91 -11.00
CA ALA A 37 -1.80 -7.10 -11.69
C ALA A 37 -0.28 -7.03 -11.98
N ALA A 38 0.20 -5.90 -12.50
CA ALA A 38 1.63 -5.69 -12.75
C ALA A 38 2.47 -5.78 -11.46
N GLY A 39 2.01 -5.15 -10.37
CA GLY A 39 2.67 -5.21 -9.07
C GLY A 39 2.80 -6.64 -8.54
N PHE A 40 1.74 -7.44 -8.64
CA PHE A 40 1.77 -8.84 -8.25
C PHE A 40 2.61 -9.71 -9.18
N SER A 41 2.62 -9.44 -10.49
CA SER A 41 3.48 -10.18 -11.44
C SER A 41 4.97 -9.94 -11.21
N MET A 42 5.35 -8.77 -10.67
CA MET A 42 6.74 -8.48 -10.29
C MET A 42 7.09 -8.95 -8.88
N ALA A 43 6.10 -9.28 -8.06
CA ALA A 43 6.34 -9.71 -6.69
C ALA A 43 6.97 -11.11 -6.69
N THR A 44 8.13 -11.25 -6.06
CA THR A 44 8.83 -12.53 -5.90
C THR A 44 8.33 -13.34 -4.71
N SER A 45 7.43 -12.75 -3.91
CA SER A 45 6.93 -13.33 -2.66
C SER A 45 5.42 -13.54 -2.73
N PRO A 46 4.91 -14.62 -2.09
CA PRO A 46 3.47 -14.83 -1.95
C PRO A 46 2.79 -13.83 -1.01
N TYR A 47 3.56 -13.00 -0.30
CA TYR A 47 3.07 -11.92 0.55
C TYR A 47 3.45 -10.56 -0.07
N ALA A 48 2.49 -9.98 -0.78
CA ALA A 48 2.70 -8.77 -1.55
C ALA A 48 1.58 -7.77 -1.35
N MET A 49 1.94 -6.48 -1.41
CA MET A 49 1.02 -5.35 -1.40
C MET A 49 1.43 -4.35 -2.47
N VAL A 50 0.43 -3.85 -3.20
CA VAL A 50 0.56 -2.85 -4.25
C VAL A 50 -0.23 -1.62 -3.82
N ARG A 51 0.41 -0.46 -3.71
CA ARG A 51 -0.24 0.80 -3.30
C ARG A 51 -0.16 1.82 -4.43
N ILE A 52 -1.29 2.36 -4.87
CA ILE A 52 -1.30 3.41 -5.89
C ILE A 52 -0.99 4.76 -5.24
N LEU A 53 -0.13 5.52 -5.91
CA LEU A 53 0.18 6.89 -5.54
C LEU A 53 -0.40 7.86 -6.56
N TRP A 54 -1.34 8.66 -6.10
CA TRP A 54 -1.76 9.88 -6.77
C TRP A 54 -1.00 11.08 -6.22
N ARG A 55 -0.08 11.64 -7.00
CA ARG A 55 0.59 12.91 -6.62
C ARG A 55 -0.40 14.05 -6.50
N TYR A 56 -1.39 14.09 -7.40
CA TYR A 56 -2.48 15.05 -7.35
C TYR A 56 -3.79 14.33 -7.72
N LYS A 57 -4.70 14.13 -6.75
CA LYS A 57 -6.06 13.62 -7.05
C LYS A 57 -6.85 14.81 -7.62
N PRO A 58 -7.26 14.80 -8.90
CA PRO A 58 -8.00 15.91 -9.49
C PRO A 58 -9.34 16.03 -8.78
N LYS A 59 -9.70 17.25 -8.37
CA LYS A 59 -11.05 17.56 -7.90
C LYS A 59 -11.75 18.38 -8.97
N ILE A 60 -12.92 17.89 -9.39
CA ILE A 60 -13.81 18.61 -10.30
C ILE A 60 -14.60 19.59 -9.42
N SER A 61 -14.17 20.84 -9.40
CA SER A 61 -15.01 21.98 -8.98
C SER A 61 -15.30 22.80 -10.24
N MET A 62 -15.61 24.10 -10.17
CA MET A 62 -15.81 25.01 -11.33
C MET A 62 -14.61 25.10 -12.33
N GLY A 63 -13.64 24.18 -12.23
CA GLY A 63 -12.50 23.86 -13.08
C GLY A 63 -11.76 22.63 -12.51
N MET A 64 -10.77 22.10 -13.23
CA MET A 64 -9.83 21.09 -12.69
C MET A 64 -8.87 21.78 -11.71
N TYR A 65 -9.09 21.59 -10.41
CA TYR A 65 -8.24 22.17 -9.38
C TYR A 65 -7.35 21.10 -8.74
N PHE A 66 -6.03 21.26 -8.89
CA PHE A 66 -5.04 20.43 -8.23
C PHE A 66 -4.52 21.17 -6.99
N LYS A 67 -4.97 20.80 -5.79
CA LYS A 67 -4.36 21.31 -4.56
C LYS A 67 -2.93 20.79 -4.47
N LYS A 68 -1.95 21.70 -4.57
CA LYS A 68 -0.52 21.41 -4.43
C LYS A 68 -0.09 21.17 -2.97
N TRP A 69 -0.80 21.73 -1.99
CA TRP A 69 -0.41 21.78 -0.57
C TRP A 69 -1.58 21.40 0.35
N GLY A 70 -1.26 20.81 1.52
CA GLY A 70 -2.23 20.60 2.62
C GLY A 70 -2.95 19.25 2.66
N ARG A 71 -2.41 18.19 2.01
CA ARG A 71 -2.97 16.84 2.17
C ARG A 71 -2.34 16.19 3.40
N ALA A 72 -3.17 15.67 4.31
CA ALA A 72 -2.72 14.90 5.48
C ALA A 72 -1.72 13.80 5.11
N SER A 73 -1.79 13.26 3.89
CA SER A 73 -0.83 12.30 3.32
C SER A 73 0.63 12.74 3.37
N GLU A 74 0.95 14.04 3.22
CA GLU A 74 2.34 14.50 3.32
C GLU A 74 2.88 14.34 4.75
N ILE A 75 2.07 14.71 5.74
CA ILE A 75 2.40 14.56 7.16
C ILE A 75 2.50 13.08 7.50
N THR A 76 1.53 12.26 7.09
CA THR A 76 1.57 10.81 7.32
C THR A 76 2.82 10.17 6.71
N ASN A 77 3.19 10.55 5.49
CA ASN A 77 4.42 10.05 4.85
C ASN A 77 5.67 10.48 5.63
N LYS A 78 5.76 11.73 6.08
CA LYS A 78 6.88 12.21 6.92
C LYS A 78 6.96 11.42 8.23
N CYS A 79 5.83 11.21 8.91
CA CYS A 79 5.78 10.42 10.14
C CYS A 79 6.23 8.97 9.93
N LEU A 80 5.73 8.30 8.88
CA LEU A 80 6.11 6.91 8.59
C LEU A 80 7.59 6.77 8.21
N ASN A 81 8.13 7.71 7.43
CA ASN A 81 9.54 7.70 7.12
C ASN A 81 10.41 8.01 8.34
N SER A 82 10.00 8.97 9.18
CA SER A 82 10.68 9.25 10.45
C SER A 82 10.71 8.02 11.35
N LEU A 83 9.62 7.23 11.40
CA LEU A 83 9.58 5.98 12.15
C LEU A 83 10.65 4.99 11.67
N ILE A 84 10.79 4.82 10.35
CA ILE A 84 11.83 3.99 9.75
C ILE A 84 13.21 4.55 10.12
N SER A 85 13.42 5.86 9.94
CA SER A 85 14.69 6.52 10.21
C SER A 85 15.14 6.42 11.66
N THR A 86 14.22 6.52 12.62
CA THR A 86 14.53 6.34 14.04
C THR A 86 15.01 4.93 14.35
N LYS A 87 14.57 3.91 13.58
CA LYS A 87 14.99 2.52 13.79
C LYS A 87 16.22 2.13 12.98
N THR A 88 16.40 2.66 11.78
CA THR A 88 17.54 2.33 10.91
C THR A 88 18.74 3.23 11.15
N GLY A 89 18.56 4.42 11.73
CA GLY A 89 19.60 5.44 11.88
C GLY A 89 19.86 6.26 10.61
N PHE A 90 19.11 6.04 9.52
CA PHE A 90 19.27 6.73 8.24
C PHE A 90 18.01 7.49 7.84
N GLU A 91 18.16 8.69 7.29
CA GLU A 91 17.04 9.43 6.72
C GLU A 91 16.39 8.62 5.58
N SER A 92 15.07 8.48 5.65
CA SER A 92 14.27 7.71 4.70
C SER A 92 13.29 8.64 4.00
N ASP A 93 13.11 8.43 2.70
CA ASP A 93 12.05 9.05 1.91
C ASP A 93 11.30 8.00 1.07
N LEU A 94 11.27 6.76 1.57
CA LEU A 94 10.75 5.58 0.88
C LEU A 94 9.23 5.59 0.81
N ILE A 95 8.55 5.93 1.91
CA ILE A 95 7.10 5.86 2.00
C ILE A 95 6.48 7.12 1.41
N LYS A 96 5.75 6.93 0.31
CA LYS A 96 4.94 7.98 -0.34
C LYS A 96 3.44 7.68 -0.30
N THR A 97 3.06 6.49 0.17
CA THR A 97 1.72 5.90 0.06
C THR A 97 1.10 5.62 1.43
N GLY A 98 1.37 6.46 2.43
CA GLY A 98 0.82 6.31 3.78
C GLY A 98 -0.71 6.18 3.78
N ASN A 99 -1.39 7.10 3.09
CA ASN A 99 -2.86 7.06 2.92
C ASN A 99 -3.21 6.67 1.48
N ALA A 100 -2.90 5.43 1.09
CA ALA A 100 -3.26 4.90 -0.23
C ALA A 100 -4.62 4.19 -0.14
N GLY A 101 -5.70 4.92 -0.40
CA GLY A 101 -7.05 4.33 -0.48
C GLY A 101 -7.12 3.26 -1.56
N GLU A 102 -6.51 3.53 -2.72
CA GLU A 102 -6.39 2.56 -3.80
C GLU A 102 -5.16 1.67 -3.61
N HIS A 103 -5.35 0.50 -2.99
CA HIS A 103 -4.29 -0.51 -2.83
C HIS A 103 -4.84 -1.93 -3.00
N ALA A 104 -3.93 -2.88 -3.20
CA ALA A 104 -4.22 -4.29 -3.31
C ALA A 104 -3.21 -5.11 -2.52
N MET A 105 -3.62 -6.29 -2.07
CA MET A 105 -2.73 -7.24 -1.40
C MET A 105 -3.06 -8.69 -1.76
N SER A 106 -2.06 -9.57 -1.64
CA SER A 106 -2.27 -11.01 -1.69
C SER A 106 -3.17 -11.45 -0.53
N MET A 107 -4.06 -12.41 -0.77
CA MET A 107 -4.95 -12.96 0.26
C MET A 107 -4.17 -13.48 1.48
N ARG A 108 -3.02 -14.11 1.23
CA ARG A 108 -2.10 -14.59 2.29
C ARG A 108 -1.60 -13.48 3.22
N LEU A 109 -1.41 -12.26 2.69
CA LEU A 109 -1.04 -11.10 3.48
C LEU A 109 -2.25 -10.49 4.20
N ALA A 110 -3.41 -10.42 3.53
CA ALA A 110 -4.64 -9.90 4.13
C ALA A 110 -5.06 -10.68 5.39
N GLU A 111 -4.83 -12.00 5.40
CA GLU A 111 -5.21 -12.87 6.52
C GLU A 111 -4.39 -12.66 7.79
N ILE A 112 -3.13 -12.24 7.65
CA ILE A 112 -2.20 -12.14 8.79
C ILE A 112 -2.06 -10.71 9.32
N LEU A 113 -2.57 -9.71 8.58
CA LEU A 113 -2.50 -8.32 8.99
C LEU A 113 -3.63 -7.94 9.96
N PRO A 114 -3.30 -7.26 11.08
CA PRO A 114 -4.31 -6.58 11.88
C PRO A 114 -4.80 -5.33 11.17
N TYR A 115 -6.09 -5.01 11.31
CA TYR A 115 -6.72 -3.84 10.69
C TYR A 115 -7.17 -2.84 11.74
N ALA A 116 -6.83 -1.56 11.53
CA ALA A 116 -7.35 -0.45 12.32
C ALA A 116 -8.71 0.03 11.79
N SER A 117 -9.43 0.81 12.60
CA SER A 117 -10.71 1.41 12.23
C SER A 117 -10.56 2.78 11.56
N GLY A 118 -11.50 3.14 10.69
CA GLY A 118 -11.57 4.47 10.09
C GLY A 118 -10.38 4.79 9.18
N PHE A 119 -9.98 6.06 9.14
CA PHE A 119 -8.86 6.56 8.32
C PHE A 119 -7.47 6.10 8.79
N ALA A 120 -7.40 5.32 9.87
CA ALA A 120 -6.16 4.75 10.35
C ALA A 120 -5.83 3.43 9.62
N VAL A 121 -6.76 2.83 8.89
CA VAL A 121 -6.57 1.50 8.29
C VAL A 121 -5.38 1.47 7.34
N GLU A 122 -5.27 2.42 6.41
CA GLU A 122 -4.20 2.43 5.40
C GLU A 122 -2.80 2.71 5.99
N PRO A 123 -2.60 3.71 6.88
CA PRO A 123 -1.29 3.90 7.49
C PRO A 123 -0.96 2.78 8.47
N TYR A 124 -1.96 2.21 9.17
CA TYR A 124 -1.71 1.14 10.13
C TYR A 124 -1.28 -0.16 9.46
N GLU A 125 -1.74 -0.48 8.24
CA GLU A 125 -1.22 -1.62 7.48
C GLU A 125 0.32 -1.57 7.36
N LEU A 126 0.89 -0.39 7.09
CA LEU A 126 2.34 -0.21 7.00
C LEU A 126 3.02 -0.35 8.37
N VAL A 127 2.43 0.24 9.41
CA VAL A 127 2.94 0.12 10.79
C VAL A 127 2.94 -1.33 11.25
N ALA A 128 1.83 -2.05 11.07
CA ALA A 128 1.70 -3.45 11.41
C ALA A 128 2.72 -4.33 10.65
N ILE A 129 3.00 -3.99 9.39
CA ILE A 129 4.05 -4.65 8.61
C ILE A 129 5.43 -4.41 9.22
N PHE A 130 5.77 -3.16 9.57
CA PHE A 130 7.07 -2.82 10.14
C PHE A 130 7.26 -3.48 11.51
N GLU A 131 6.22 -3.50 12.35
CA GLU A 131 6.27 -4.13 13.66
C GLU A 131 6.34 -5.66 13.56
N GLY A 132 5.50 -6.27 12.72
CA GLY A 132 5.39 -7.72 12.62
C GLY A 132 6.50 -8.41 11.81
N PHE A 133 7.13 -7.70 10.87
CA PHE A 133 8.11 -8.26 9.93
C PHE A 133 9.43 -7.49 9.85
N GLY A 134 9.57 -6.36 10.54
CA GLY A 134 10.79 -5.54 10.54
C GLY A 134 11.94 -6.08 11.38
N GLY A 135 11.78 -7.23 12.07
CA GLY A 135 12.83 -7.88 12.84
C GLY A 135 13.10 -7.29 14.23
N VAL A 136 12.41 -6.21 14.60
CA VAL A 136 12.54 -5.56 15.93
C VAL A 136 11.78 -6.33 17.02
N LEU A 137 10.59 -6.84 16.68
CA LEU A 137 9.76 -7.63 17.58
C LEU A 137 9.74 -9.10 17.13
N PRO A 138 9.51 -10.05 18.04
CA PRO A 138 9.38 -11.46 17.68
C PRO A 138 8.18 -11.65 16.75
N THR A 139 8.43 -12.21 15.57
CA THR A 139 7.39 -12.47 14.57
C THR A 139 6.62 -13.75 14.87
N VAL A 140 5.30 -13.64 14.96
CA VAL A 140 4.41 -14.80 15.17
C VAL A 140 4.33 -15.65 13.90
N TYR A 141 4.38 -15.02 12.72
CA TYR A 141 4.21 -15.67 11.43
C TYR A 141 5.54 -15.99 10.76
N LYS A 142 6.26 -16.98 11.30
CA LYS A 142 7.60 -17.39 10.80
C LYS A 142 7.62 -17.71 9.29
N THR A 143 6.58 -18.36 8.77
CA THR A 143 6.48 -18.65 7.32
C THR A 143 6.44 -17.37 6.50
N ALA A 144 5.68 -16.37 6.95
CA ALA A 144 5.63 -15.08 6.28
C ALA A 144 6.92 -14.30 6.46
N ALA A 145 7.60 -14.38 7.61
CA ALA A 145 8.90 -13.75 7.82
C ALA A 145 10.04 -14.36 6.99
N ASN A 146 9.97 -15.67 6.69
CA ASN A 146 10.92 -16.35 5.82
C ASN A 146 10.75 -15.96 4.33
N HIS A 147 9.60 -15.40 3.96
CA HIS A 147 9.36 -14.83 2.65
C HIS A 147 9.47 -13.30 2.73
N TYR A 148 10.25 -12.66 1.85
CA TYR A 148 10.34 -11.20 1.85
C TYR A 148 8.96 -10.56 1.61
N LEU A 149 8.58 -9.52 2.36
CA LEU A 149 7.36 -8.80 2.05
C LEU A 149 7.61 -7.82 0.88
N CYS A 150 6.82 -7.94 -0.19
CA CYS A 150 6.97 -7.05 -1.35
C CYS A 150 5.98 -5.89 -1.27
N LEU A 151 6.48 -4.68 -0.99
CA LEU A 151 5.71 -3.44 -1.07
C LEU A 151 6.04 -2.72 -2.38
N THR A 152 5.07 -2.64 -3.28
CA THR A 152 5.23 -1.90 -4.55
C THR A 152 4.39 -0.64 -4.51
N SER A 153 4.96 0.45 -5.02
CA SER A 153 4.21 1.67 -5.26
C SER A 153 4.19 1.95 -6.75
N SER A 154 2.97 2.10 -7.30
CA SER A 154 2.75 2.49 -8.69
C SER A 154 2.27 3.92 -8.74
N LYS A 155 2.85 4.70 -9.64
CA LYS A 155 2.40 6.07 -9.91
C LYS A 155 1.32 6.01 -11.00
N ALA A 156 0.12 6.49 -10.67
CA ALA A 156 -0.90 6.73 -11.68
C ALA A 156 -0.50 7.97 -12.51
N SER A 157 -0.20 7.76 -13.78
CA SER A 157 0.17 8.79 -14.77
C SER A 157 -0.09 8.27 -16.18
N PRO A 158 -0.14 9.12 -17.23
CA PRO A 158 -0.38 8.67 -18.62
C PRO A 158 0.59 7.59 -19.12
N LEU A 159 1.71 7.40 -18.42
CA LEU A 159 2.62 6.26 -18.54
C LEU A 159 2.81 5.64 -17.15
N PRO A 160 2.52 4.34 -16.94
CA PRO A 160 2.72 3.69 -15.64
C PRO A 160 4.21 3.57 -15.34
N GLN A 161 4.67 4.24 -14.28
CA GLN A 161 6.01 4.04 -13.71
C GLN A 161 5.86 3.22 -12.43
N LEU A 162 6.17 1.92 -12.51
CA LEU A 162 6.20 1.02 -11.36
C LEU A 162 7.57 1.10 -10.68
N SER A 163 7.58 1.32 -9.36
CA SER A 163 8.79 1.16 -8.55
C SER A 163 8.60 0.03 -7.55
N CYS A 164 9.36 -1.05 -7.75
CA CYS A 164 9.45 -2.16 -6.79
C CYS A 164 10.58 -1.84 -5.81
N ARG A 165 10.26 -1.69 -4.51
CA ARG A 165 11.28 -1.46 -3.47
C ARG A 165 11.18 -2.58 -2.44
N LEU A 166 12.14 -3.49 -2.50
CA LEU A 166 12.28 -4.60 -1.55
C LEU A 166 12.71 -4.03 -0.19
N LEU A 167 11.92 -4.26 0.86
CA LEU A 167 12.40 -4.12 2.23
C LEU A 167 13.23 -5.37 2.53
N ARG A 168 14.56 -5.28 2.36
CA ARG A 168 15.47 -6.31 2.82
C ARG A 168 15.55 -6.25 4.36
N GLN A 169 15.42 -7.40 5.00
CA GLN A 169 16.08 -7.64 6.29
C GLN A 169 17.58 -7.42 6.06
N ALA A 170 18.11 -6.34 6.60
CA ALA A 170 19.51 -6.28 6.96
C ALA A 170 19.55 -6.75 8.41
N TYR A 171 19.97 -8.00 8.63
CA TYR A 171 20.80 -8.52 9.72
C TYR A 171 20.89 -10.04 9.54
#